data_AF-A0A0N4TBM7-F1
#
_entry.id   AF-A0A0N4TBM7-F1
#
_cell.length_a   1.000
_cell.length_b   1.000
_cell.length_c   1.000
_cell.angle_alpha   90.00
_cell.angle_beta   90.00
_cell.angle_gamma   90.00
#
_symmetry.space_group_name_H-M   'P 1'
#
loop_
_entity.id
_entity.type
_entity.pdbx_description
1 polymer ?
#
loop_
_entity_poly.entity_id
_entity_poly.type
_entity_poly.pdbx_seq_one_letter_code
_entity_poly.pdbx_strand_id
1 'polypeptide(L)'
;MVESTSSSVVLMCDGLKAVNRWCITDLYGLVRFLRIKPFWNECWWRNALMQPYQCGDEKPICDLFSKIMWRNTKKFVYDQMLSPSISSNLTVLRFTPVEEQFYRATLSNCRLKVRYMPYLHNLNTPISSLHGRDFEKLLEPLQMIRKFIVFPSLRFQESKANVSTEDSLQEELFRISTQQVEVHQRNILMHYCGLAGLEWLCGNEANAAKYYSSAINAMKELDQMNNKLGLKGSRCAYRLLRSDRLQQIHIFSAILDLQKDGIEVRDVSAEEAEAQLNLALTGYTEQTVSNLMQTYVTANESFPKYMAILSKNLIYGNS
;
A
#
# COMPACT_ATOMS: atom_id res chain seq x y z
N MET A 1 27.56 -4.78 10.54
CA MET A 1 28.70 -4.59 9.61
C MET A 1 29.39 -3.29 10.01
N VAL A 2 30.73 -3.27 10.12
CA VAL A 2 31.55 -2.11 10.54
C VAL A 2 31.70 -1.12 9.36
N GLU A 3 30.73 -1.02 8.47
CA GLU A 3 30.85 -0.27 7.22
C GLU A 3 30.51 1.22 7.38
N SER A 4 29.84 1.61 8.48
CA SER A 4 29.62 3.01 8.80
C SER A 4 30.56 3.46 9.91
N THR A 5 31.35 4.50 9.61
CA THR A 5 32.35 5.11 10.51
C THR A 5 31.75 5.75 11.78
N SER A 6 30.42 5.81 11.87
CA SER A 6 29.63 6.36 12.99
C SER A 6 28.89 5.30 13.82
N SER A 7 28.99 4.01 13.49
CA SER A 7 28.32 2.96 14.27
C SER A 7 28.95 2.80 15.67
N SER A 8 28.10 2.52 16.67
CA SER A 8 28.52 2.21 18.04
C SER A 8 29.56 1.08 18.09
N VAL A 9 29.48 0.14 17.14
CA VAL A 9 30.44 -0.96 16.99
C VAL A 9 31.84 -0.43 16.65
N VAL A 10 31.96 0.59 15.80
CA VAL A 10 33.26 1.21 15.44
C VAL A 10 33.88 1.88 16.66
N LEU A 11 33.08 2.60 17.44
CA LEU A 11 33.56 3.27 18.65
C LEU A 11 34.07 2.27 19.70
N MET A 12 33.40 1.12 19.85
CA MET A 12 33.88 0.04 20.72
C MET A 12 35.19 -0.57 20.21
N CYS A 13 35.29 -0.82 18.89
CA CYS A 13 36.51 -1.34 18.27
C CYS A 13 37.71 -0.39 18.38
N ASP A 14 37.46 0.92 18.35
CA ASP A 14 38.49 1.95 18.56
C ASP A 14 39.09 1.86 19.98
N GLY A 15 38.30 1.47 20.99
CA GLY A 15 38.73 1.31 22.37
C GLY A 15 39.60 0.08 22.63
N LEU A 16 39.61 -0.91 21.72
CA LEU A 16 40.40 -2.12 21.88
C LEU A 16 41.89 -1.79 21.83
N LYS A 17 42.66 -2.24 22.81
CA LYS A 17 44.13 -2.16 22.80
C LYS A 17 44.68 -3.43 22.14
N ALA A 18 45.30 -3.26 20.97
CA ALA A 18 45.92 -4.35 20.23
C ALA A 18 47.17 -3.82 19.52
N VAL A 19 48.22 -4.65 19.47
CA VAL A 19 49.48 -4.38 18.77
C VAL A 19 49.31 -4.61 17.27
N ASN A 20 48.72 -5.76 16.90
CA ASN A 20 48.45 -6.12 15.51
C ASN A 20 46.95 -6.04 15.24
N ARG A 21 46.57 -5.38 14.15
CA ARG A 21 45.17 -5.16 13.76
C ARG A 21 44.97 -5.60 12.32
N TRP A 22 43.89 -6.34 12.08
CA TRP A 22 43.48 -6.79 10.75
C TRP A 22 41.99 -6.54 10.63
N CYS A 23 41.54 -5.99 9.50
CA CYS A 23 40.13 -5.67 9.30
C CYS A 23 39.76 -5.79 7.83
N ILE A 24 38.49 -6.11 7.59
CA ILE A 24 37.84 -6.09 6.27
C ILE A 24 36.68 -5.11 6.43
N THR A 25 36.81 -3.92 5.87
CA THR A 25 35.78 -2.87 5.91
C THR A 25 35.98 -1.87 4.77
N ASP A 26 35.18 -0.80 4.75
CA ASP A 26 35.34 0.35 3.88
C ASP A 26 36.72 1.03 4.02
N LEU A 27 37.09 1.85 3.03
CA LEU A 27 38.45 2.39 2.95
C LEU A 27 38.84 3.26 4.16
N TYR A 28 37.94 4.14 4.63
CA TYR A 28 38.23 5.01 5.76
C TYR A 28 38.16 4.27 7.09
N GLY A 29 37.15 3.41 7.28
CA GLY A 29 37.06 2.57 8.48
C GLY A 29 38.31 1.71 8.68
N LEU A 30 38.89 1.20 7.59
CA LEU A 30 40.14 0.43 7.65
C LEU A 30 41.31 1.28 8.16
N VAL A 31 41.51 2.46 7.55
CA VAL A 31 42.60 3.37 7.92
C VAL A 31 42.50 3.84 9.37
N ARG A 32 41.27 4.14 9.82
CA ARG A 32 40.97 4.52 11.21
C ARG A 32 41.23 3.37 12.18
N PHE A 33 40.73 2.17 11.87
CA PHE A 33 40.91 1.00 12.74
C PHE A 33 42.39 0.58 12.86
N LEU A 34 43.15 0.63 11.76
CA LEU A 34 44.60 0.37 11.76
C LEU A 34 45.43 1.49 12.40
N ARG A 35 44.81 2.64 12.71
CA ARG A 35 45.43 3.83 13.33
C ARG A 35 46.63 4.37 12.53
N ILE A 36 46.51 4.39 11.20
CA ILE A 36 47.58 4.85 10.32
C ILE A 36 47.71 6.37 10.43
N LYS A 37 48.86 6.86 10.90
CA LYS A 37 49.12 8.30 10.99
C LYS A 37 49.56 8.86 9.63
N PRO A 38 49.12 10.07 9.23
CA PRO A 38 48.14 10.95 9.89
C PRO A 38 46.68 10.66 9.52
N PHE A 39 46.44 9.73 8.58
CA PHE A 39 45.14 9.53 7.91
C PHE A 39 44.03 8.91 8.76
N TRP A 40 44.33 8.39 9.95
CA TRP A 40 43.32 7.97 10.95
C TRP A 40 42.42 9.13 11.39
N ASN A 41 42.89 10.37 11.22
CA ASN A 41 42.11 11.58 11.44
C ASN A 41 41.37 11.98 10.15
N GLU A 42 40.07 12.25 10.29
CA GLU A 42 39.17 12.51 9.17
C GLU A 42 39.57 13.72 8.32
N CYS A 43 40.13 14.77 8.93
CA CYS A 43 40.55 15.96 8.19
C CYS A 43 41.69 15.63 7.23
N TRP A 44 42.68 14.86 7.68
CA TRP A 44 43.80 14.42 6.84
C TRP A 44 43.34 13.43 5.77
N TRP A 45 42.47 12.49 6.12
CA TRP A 45 41.85 11.59 5.15
C TRP A 45 41.11 12.35 4.04
N ARG A 46 40.24 13.30 4.40
CA ARG A 46 39.46 14.07 3.43
C ARG A 46 40.34 14.94 2.54
N ASN A 47 41.23 15.72 3.13
CA ASN A 47 41.97 16.75 2.40
C ASN A 47 43.18 16.21 1.64
N ALA A 48 43.89 15.21 2.20
CA ALA A 48 45.12 14.70 1.60
C ALA A 48 44.92 13.47 0.69
N LEU A 49 43.80 12.76 0.82
CA LEU A 49 43.53 11.54 0.03
C LEU A 49 42.24 11.67 -0.80
N MET A 50 41.09 11.90 -0.15
CA MET A 50 39.80 11.88 -0.86
C MET A 50 39.63 13.05 -1.83
N GLN A 51 40.00 14.26 -1.43
CA GLN A 51 39.87 15.44 -2.28
C GLN A 51 40.76 15.35 -3.54
N PRO A 52 42.06 14.98 -3.45
CA PRO A 52 42.86 14.69 -4.64
C PRO A 52 42.24 13.61 -5.53
N TYR A 53 41.75 12.52 -4.95
CA TYR A 53 41.09 11.44 -5.67
C TYR A 53 39.83 11.92 -6.42
N GLN A 54 39.00 12.74 -5.79
CA GLN A 54 37.81 13.35 -6.41
C GLN A 54 38.17 14.32 -7.55
N CYS A 55 39.35 14.96 -7.47
CA CYS A 55 39.90 15.80 -8.52
C CYS A 55 40.65 15.01 -9.62
N GLY A 56 40.69 13.67 -9.52
CA GLY A 56 41.29 12.77 -10.51
C GLY A 56 42.73 12.34 -10.25
N ASP A 57 43.36 12.77 -9.13
CA ASP A 57 44.67 12.27 -8.73
C ASP A 57 44.55 11.06 -7.80
N GLU A 58 44.68 9.87 -8.36
CA GLU A 58 44.62 8.61 -7.62
C GLU A 58 45.94 8.18 -6.96
N LYS A 59 47.06 8.85 -7.24
CA LYS A 59 48.37 8.40 -6.75
C LYS A 59 48.46 8.35 -5.22
N PRO A 60 47.98 9.34 -4.45
CA PRO A 60 48.11 9.33 -2.99
C PRO A 60 47.32 8.17 -2.35
N ILE A 61 46.13 7.90 -2.86
CA ILE A 61 45.28 6.82 -2.32
C ILE A 61 45.86 5.46 -2.71
N CYS A 62 46.31 5.28 -3.94
CA CYS A 62 46.94 4.05 -4.41
C CYS A 62 48.25 3.75 -3.66
N ASP A 63 49.12 4.74 -3.45
CA ASP A 63 50.38 4.55 -2.73
C ASP A 63 50.13 4.11 -1.28
N LEU A 64 49.19 4.74 -0.58
CA LEU A 64 48.82 4.33 0.77
C LEU A 64 48.30 2.89 0.81
N PHE A 65 47.28 2.57 0.01
CA PHE A 65 46.65 1.24 0.05
C PHE A 65 47.58 0.14 -0.45
N SER A 66 48.52 0.43 -1.34
CA SER A 66 49.53 -0.55 -1.79
C SER A 66 50.42 -1.05 -0.65
N LYS A 67 50.62 -0.23 0.40
CA LYS A 67 51.46 -0.56 1.56
C LYS A 67 50.72 -1.32 2.66
N ILE A 68 49.39 -1.24 2.69
CA ILE A 68 48.58 -1.77 3.80
C ILE A 68 47.60 -2.86 3.36
N MET A 69 47.29 -2.97 2.07
CA MET A 69 46.40 -3.99 1.54
C MET A 69 47.18 -5.00 0.72
N TRP A 70 46.86 -6.27 0.94
CA TRP A 70 47.23 -7.35 0.04
C TRP A 70 45.96 -7.83 -0.67
N ARG A 71 45.88 -7.63 -1.99
CA ARG A 71 44.72 -8.05 -2.80
C ARG A 71 45.12 -9.09 -3.84
N ASN A 72 44.72 -10.33 -3.61
CA ASN A 72 44.74 -11.36 -4.64
C ASN A 72 43.45 -11.30 -5.45
N THR A 73 43.56 -11.36 -6.78
CA THR A 73 42.42 -11.55 -7.68
C THR A 73 42.21 -13.02 -8.00
N LYS A 74 40.98 -13.41 -8.34
CA LYS A 74 40.65 -14.78 -8.77
C LYS A 74 41.46 -15.26 -9.98
N LYS A 75 42.05 -14.34 -10.77
CA LYS A 75 42.94 -14.68 -11.89
C LYS A 75 44.23 -15.36 -11.42
N PHE A 76 44.78 -15.00 -10.26
CA PHE A 76 46.03 -15.58 -9.75
C PHE A 76 45.88 -17.01 -9.24
N VAL A 77 44.65 -17.44 -8.97
CA VAL A 77 44.33 -18.79 -8.46
C VAL A 77 43.45 -19.57 -9.44
N TYR A 78 43.29 -19.07 -10.68
CA TYR A 78 42.39 -19.63 -11.68
C TYR A 78 42.75 -21.08 -12.00
N ASP A 79 44.04 -21.39 -12.14
CA ASP A 79 44.54 -22.73 -12.47
C ASP A 79 44.44 -23.72 -11.29
N GLN A 80 44.24 -23.22 -10.07
CA GLN A 80 44.15 -24.02 -8.84
C GLN A 80 42.71 -24.28 -8.39
N MET A 81 41.74 -23.58 -8.99
CA MET A 81 40.31 -23.71 -8.68
C MET A 81 39.58 -24.25 -9.90
N LEU A 82 38.87 -25.37 -9.75
CA LEU A 82 37.83 -25.82 -10.68
C LEU A 82 36.65 -24.84 -10.59
N SER A 83 36.83 -23.63 -11.09
CA SER A 83 35.85 -22.56 -10.94
C SER A 83 34.74 -22.79 -11.96
N PRO A 84 33.47 -22.97 -11.53
CA PRO A 84 32.36 -23.12 -12.47
C PRO A 84 32.28 -21.88 -13.36
N SER A 85 31.95 -22.08 -14.63
CA SER A 85 31.73 -20.97 -15.56
C SER A 85 30.55 -20.13 -15.05
N ILE A 86 30.85 -18.90 -14.63
CA ILE A 86 29.81 -17.94 -14.23
C ILE A 86 29.24 -17.35 -15.52
N SER A 87 28.04 -17.79 -15.88
CA SER A 87 27.26 -17.15 -16.95
C SER A 87 26.21 -16.24 -16.32
N SER A 88 26.17 -14.98 -16.76
CA SER A 88 25.09 -14.06 -16.44
C SER A 88 24.06 -14.09 -17.56
N ASN A 89 22.89 -14.64 -17.29
CA ASN A 89 21.77 -14.61 -18.23
C ASN A 89 20.81 -13.48 -17.85
N LEU A 90 20.52 -12.60 -18.81
CA LEU A 90 19.49 -11.58 -18.66
C LEU A 90 18.19 -12.09 -19.27
N THR A 91 17.18 -12.33 -18.43
CA THR A 91 15.83 -12.64 -18.89
C THR A 91 14.97 -11.40 -18.75
N VAL A 92 14.49 -10.87 -19.87
CA VAL A 92 13.58 -9.73 -19.89
C VAL A 92 12.15 -10.25 -19.73
N LEU A 93 11.52 -9.91 -18.63
CA LEU A 93 10.11 -10.21 -18.38
C LEU A 93 9.22 -9.08 -18.91
N ARG A 94 7.99 -9.42 -19.26
CA ARG A 94 6.95 -8.46 -19.67
C ARG A 94 5.81 -8.54 -18.69
N PHE A 95 5.22 -7.39 -18.39
CA PHE A 95 4.00 -7.35 -17.59
C PHE A 95 2.85 -8.01 -18.35
N THR A 96 1.97 -8.66 -17.61
CA THR A 96 0.64 -8.98 -18.12
C THR A 96 -0.14 -7.67 -18.37
N PRO A 97 -1.19 -7.68 -19.22
CA PRO A 97 -2.00 -6.48 -19.46
C PRO A 97 -2.56 -5.86 -18.16
N VAL A 98 -2.90 -6.72 -17.21
CA VAL A 98 -3.40 -6.35 -15.89
C VAL A 98 -2.32 -5.67 -15.06
N GLU A 99 -1.15 -6.29 -14.94
CA GLU A 99 0.01 -5.70 -14.24
C GLU A 99 0.41 -4.37 -14.85
N GLU A 100 0.38 -4.24 -16.18
CA GLU A 100 0.71 -3.00 -16.87
C GLU A 100 -0.25 -1.86 -16.49
N GLN A 101 -1.56 -2.13 -16.41
CA GLN A 101 -2.54 -1.13 -16.00
C GLN A 101 -2.27 -0.65 -14.56
N PHE A 102 -2.02 -1.57 -13.63
CA PHE A 102 -1.69 -1.21 -12.24
C PHE A 102 -0.35 -0.50 -12.11
N TYR A 103 0.64 -0.91 -12.88
CA TYR A 103 1.93 -0.24 -12.97
C TYR A 103 1.76 1.21 -13.42
N ARG A 104 0.99 1.44 -14.49
CA ARG A 104 0.70 2.79 -15.02
C ARG A 104 -0.05 3.65 -14.01
N ALA A 105 -1.06 3.11 -13.33
CA ALA A 105 -1.77 3.81 -12.27
C ALA A 105 -0.85 4.16 -11.08
N THR A 106 0.03 3.22 -10.69
CA THR A 106 1.04 3.43 -9.66
C THR A 106 1.99 4.55 -10.03
N LEU A 107 2.55 4.47 -11.23
CA LEU A 107 3.49 5.43 -11.76
C LEU A 107 2.87 6.83 -11.83
N SER A 108 1.60 6.93 -12.23
CA SER A 108 0.86 8.19 -12.24
C SER A 108 0.77 8.80 -10.84
N ASN A 109 0.36 8.03 -9.83
CA ASN A 109 0.28 8.50 -8.45
C ASN A 109 1.67 8.89 -7.90
N CYS A 110 2.70 8.07 -8.14
CA CYS A 110 4.07 8.39 -7.77
C CYS A 110 4.57 9.68 -8.43
N ARG A 111 4.23 9.91 -9.71
CA ARG A 111 4.54 11.18 -10.41
C ARG A 111 3.86 12.37 -9.76
N LEU A 112 2.60 12.25 -9.36
CA LEU A 112 1.89 13.31 -8.64
C LEU A 112 2.57 13.59 -7.30
N LYS A 113 2.87 12.56 -6.51
CA LYS A 113 3.61 12.72 -5.24
C LYS A 113 4.91 13.49 -5.44
N VAL A 114 5.74 13.10 -6.41
CA VAL A 114 7.02 13.78 -6.71
C VAL A 114 6.80 15.21 -7.19
N ARG A 115 5.79 15.46 -8.04
CA ARG A 115 5.50 16.80 -8.58
C ARG A 115 5.10 17.80 -7.50
N TYR A 116 4.40 17.34 -6.46
CA TYR A 116 3.98 18.17 -5.33
C TYR A 116 4.97 18.16 -4.16
N MET A 117 6.19 17.61 -4.33
CA MET A 117 7.22 17.69 -3.30
C MET A 117 7.89 19.07 -3.27
N PRO A 118 7.76 19.83 -2.17
CA PRO A 118 8.23 21.22 -2.10
C PRO A 118 9.77 21.37 -2.11
N TYR A 119 10.53 20.31 -1.86
CA TYR A 119 12.01 20.36 -1.80
C TYR A 119 12.70 19.94 -3.11
N LEU A 120 11.94 19.57 -4.15
CA LEU A 120 12.49 19.15 -5.46
C LEU A 120 12.44 20.25 -6.53
N HIS A 121 12.27 21.53 -6.13
CA HIS A 121 12.17 22.64 -7.07
C HIS A 121 13.40 22.83 -7.96
N ASN A 122 14.59 22.36 -7.54
CA ASN A 122 15.81 22.41 -8.35
C ASN A 122 16.37 21.01 -8.62
N LEU A 123 16.15 20.51 -9.84
CA LEU A 123 16.62 19.20 -10.32
C LEU A 123 18.15 19.11 -10.46
N ASN A 124 18.87 20.23 -10.38
CA ASN A 124 20.34 20.24 -10.42
C ASN A 124 20.98 20.00 -9.05
N THR A 125 20.16 19.89 -8.00
CA THR A 125 20.64 19.63 -6.64
C THR A 125 21.12 18.17 -6.54
N PRO A 126 22.39 17.91 -6.20
CA PRO A 126 22.89 16.55 -6.09
C PRO A 126 22.17 15.82 -4.95
N ILE A 127 21.79 14.57 -5.17
CA ILE A 127 21.08 13.72 -4.20
C ILE A 127 21.83 13.64 -2.86
N SER A 128 23.17 13.69 -2.89
CA SER A 128 24.04 13.68 -1.71
C SER A 128 23.89 14.89 -0.79
N SER A 129 23.32 15.99 -1.28
CA SER A 129 23.06 17.20 -0.49
C SER A 129 21.70 17.19 0.21
N LEU A 130 20.83 16.22 -0.09
CA LEU A 130 19.54 16.09 0.56
C LEU A 130 19.70 15.60 2.00
N HIS A 131 18.95 16.20 2.91
CA HIS A 131 18.84 15.69 4.28
C HIS A 131 18.21 14.29 4.26
N GLY A 132 18.63 13.39 5.17
CA GLY A 132 18.22 11.98 5.16
C GLY A 132 16.69 11.76 5.11
N ARG A 133 15.92 12.58 5.83
CA ARG A 133 14.44 12.53 5.77
C ARG A 133 13.86 12.88 4.41
N ASP A 134 14.45 13.84 3.70
CA ASP A 134 13.96 14.26 2.37
C ASP A 134 14.39 13.25 1.31
N PHE A 135 15.58 12.65 1.48
CA PHE A 135 16.02 11.50 0.69
C PHE A 135 15.08 10.31 0.84
N GLU A 136 14.68 9.95 2.06
CA GLU A 136 13.70 8.87 2.30
C GLU A 136 12.36 9.15 1.61
N LYS A 137 11.85 10.37 1.72
CA LYS A 137 10.61 10.76 1.04
C LYS A 137 10.74 10.74 -0.48
N LEU A 138 11.89 11.16 -1.03
CA LEU A 138 12.17 11.04 -2.47
C LEU A 138 12.22 9.57 -2.92
N LEU A 139 12.77 8.71 -2.08
CA LEU A 139 12.95 7.28 -2.38
C LEU A 139 11.64 6.49 -2.22
N GLU A 140 10.70 6.93 -1.39
CA GLU A 140 9.42 6.25 -1.14
C GLU A 140 8.63 5.96 -2.45
N PRO A 141 8.37 6.93 -3.35
CA PRO A 141 7.74 6.65 -4.64
C PRO A 141 8.48 5.60 -5.50
N LEU A 142 9.81 5.66 -5.51
CA LEU A 142 10.64 4.71 -6.27
C LEU A 142 10.58 3.30 -5.67
N GLN A 143 10.61 3.20 -4.35
CA GLN A 143 10.45 1.94 -3.64
C GLN A 143 9.05 1.36 -3.88
N MET A 144 8.02 2.18 -3.93
CA MET A 144 6.66 1.74 -4.20
C MET A 144 6.51 1.15 -5.60
N ILE A 145 7.11 1.77 -6.62
CA ILE A 145 7.17 1.22 -7.98
C ILE A 145 7.97 -0.09 -7.98
N ARG A 146 9.15 -0.10 -7.35
CA ARG A 146 10.01 -1.30 -7.31
C ARG A 146 9.32 -2.47 -6.58
N LYS A 147 8.63 -2.22 -5.46
CA LYS A 147 7.85 -3.23 -4.74
C LYS A 147 6.77 -3.83 -5.63
N PHE A 148 6.10 -3.03 -6.45
CA PHE A 148 5.13 -3.52 -7.43
C PHE A 148 5.77 -4.46 -8.46
N ILE A 149 6.94 -4.10 -9.01
CA ILE A 149 7.64 -4.92 -10.02
C ILE A 149 8.03 -6.28 -9.45
N VAL A 150 8.52 -6.31 -8.20
CA VAL A 150 8.98 -7.56 -7.56
C VAL A 150 7.80 -8.40 -7.06
N PHE A 151 6.74 -7.75 -6.56
CA PHE A 151 5.55 -8.41 -6.05
C PHE A 151 4.31 -7.57 -6.40
N PRO A 152 3.67 -7.81 -7.55
CA PRO A 152 2.42 -7.14 -7.91
C PRO A 152 1.36 -7.32 -6.82
N SER A 153 1.39 -8.49 -6.16
CA SER A 153 0.59 -8.88 -4.99
C SER A 153 0.72 -7.94 -3.76
N LEU A 154 1.76 -7.10 -3.64
CA LEU A 154 1.90 -6.17 -2.50
C LEU A 154 0.95 -4.97 -2.54
N ARG A 155 0.34 -4.64 -3.68
CA ARG A 155 -0.76 -3.66 -3.72
C ARG A 155 -2.08 -4.19 -3.19
N PHE A 156 -2.15 -5.49 -2.98
CA PHE A 156 -3.28 -6.15 -2.37
C PHE A 156 -3.11 -6.18 -0.85
N GLN A 157 -2.45 -5.19 -0.24
CA GLN A 157 -2.15 -5.19 1.19
C GLN A 157 -3.41 -5.19 2.09
N GLU A 158 -4.57 -4.89 1.54
CA GLU A 158 -5.87 -5.07 2.21
C GLU A 158 -6.39 -6.53 2.16
N SER A 159 -5.76 -7.36 1.33
CA SER A 159 -6.05 -8.78 1.16
C SER A 159 -5.20 -9.62 2.10
N LYS A 160 -5.86 -10.37 2.99
CA LYS A 160 -5.25 -11.45 3.78
C LYS A 160 -5.04 -12.74 2.97
N ALA A 161 -5.32 -12.75 1.66
CA ALA A 161 -5.29 -13.97 0.86
C ALA A 161 -3.91 -14.21 0.22
N ASN A 162 -3.39 -15.43 0.37
CA ASN A 162 -2.19 -15.88 -0.34
C ASN A 162 -2.53 -16.04 -1.82
N VAL A 163 -2.14 -15.08 -2.64
CA VAL A 163 -2.29 -15.15 -4.10
C VAL A 163 -1.11 -15.90 -4.69
N SER A 164 -1.33 -17.15 -5.12
CA SER A 164 -0.30 -18.03 -5.70
C SER A 164 -0.51 -18.35 -7.18
N THR A 165 -1.70 -18.10 -7.73
CA THR A 165 -2.08 -18.39 -9.12
C THR A 165 -2.64 -17.16 -9.83
N GLU A 166 -2.58 -17.16 -11.16
CA GLU A 166 -3.16 -16.10 -12.01
C GLU A 166 -4.67 -15.96 -11.80
N ASP A 167 -5.40 -17.07 -11.73
CA ASP A 167 -6.85 -17.05 -11.45
C ASP A 167 -7.16 -16.43 -10.07
N SER A 168 -6.38 -16.81 -9.05
CA SER A 168 -6.53 -16.24 -7.70
C SER A 168 -6.22 -14.75 -7.68
N LEU A 169 -5.26 -14.29 -8.48
CA LEU A 169 -4.94 -12.88 -8.64
C LEU A 169 -6.09 -12.13 -9.29
N GLN A 170 -6.68 -12.69 -10.35
CA GLN A 170 -7.79 -12.08 -11.06
C GLN A 170 -9.05 -11.98 -10.19
N GLU A 171 -9.38 -13.03 -9.44
CA GLU A 171 -10.50 -13.00 -8.50
C GLU A 171 -10.31 -11.94 -7.41
N GLU A 172 -9.10 -11.84 -6.86
CA GLU A 172 -8.79 -10.86 -5.84
C GLU A 172 -8.82 -9.42 -6.38
N LEU A 173 -8.32 -9.21 -7.59
CA LEU A 173 -8.44 -7.93 -8.30
C LEU A 173 -9.89 -7.51 -8.50
N PHE A 174 -10.73 -8.47 -8.90
CA PHE A 174 -12.14 -8.22 -9.07
C PHE A 174 -12.79 -7.86 -7.73
N ARG A 175 -12.40 -8.53 -6.64
CA ARG A 175 -12.89 -8.24 -5.28
C ARG A 175 -12.55 -6.81 -4.84
N ILE A 176 -11.30 -6.40 -5.01
CA ILE A 176 -10.86 -5.03 -4.67
C ILE A 176 -11.59 -4.00 -5.53
N SER A 177 -11.67 -4.23 -6.84
CA SER A 177 -12.37 -3.33 -7.77
C SER A 177 -13.84 -3.19 -7.40
N THR A 178 -14.52 -4.31 -7.09
CA THR A 178 -15.90 -4.33 -6.60
C THR A 178 -16.07 -3.47 -5.36
N GLN A 179 -15.19 -3.64 -4.36
CA GLN A 179 -15.24 -2.85 -3.13
C GLN A 179 -15.03 -1.35 -3.41
N GLN A 180 -14.09 -1.00 -4.29
CA GLN A 180 -13.87 0.38 -4.69
C GLN A 180 -15.10 0.97 -5.37
N VAL A 181 -15.69 0.27 -6.34
CA VAL A 181 -16.89 0.73 -7.05
C VAL A 181 -18.04 0.96 -6.08
N GLU A 182 -18.29 0.05 -5.14
CA GLU A 182 -19.36 0.21 -4.14
C GLU A 182 -19.09 1.33 -3.13
N VAL A 183 -17.83 1.61 -2.78
CA VAL A 183 -17.46 2.79 -1.99
C VAL A 183 -17.76 4.08 -2.77
N HIS A 184 -17.37 4.14 -4.05
CA HIS A 184 -17.62 5.33 -4.87
C HIS A 184 -19.12 5.54 -5.10
N GLN A 185 -19.88 4.47 -5.35
CA GLN A 185 -21.34 4.53 -5.47
C GLN A 185 -21.98 5.10 -4.20
N ARG A 186 -21.56 4.62 -3.02
CA ARG A 186 -22.04 5.16 -1.75
C ARG A 186 -21.75 6.65 -1.58
N ASN A 187 -20.58 7.11 -2.01
CA ASN A 187 -20.21 8.52 -1.96
C ASN A 187 -21.06 9.37 -2.91
N ILE A 188 -21.37 8.87 -4.10
CA ILE A 188 -22.25 9.54 -5.07
C ILE A 188 -23.66 9.67 -4.50
N LEU A 189 -24.23 8.58 -3.99
CA LEU A 189 -25.58 8.59 -3.40
C LEU A 189 -25.63 9.49 -2.17
N MET A 190 -24.61 9.46 -1.32
CA MET A 190 -24.51 10.35 -0.16
C MET A 190 -24.53 11.83 -0.57
N HIS A 191 -23.79 12.20 -1.62
CA HIS A 191 -23.79 13.58 -2.12
C HIS A 191 -25.17 14.01 -2.61
N TYR A 192 -25.84 13.17 -3.41
CA TYR A 192 -27.18 13.50 -3.89
C TYR A 192 -28.20 13.58 -2.76
N CYS A 193 -28.18 12.65 -1.80
CA CYS A 193 -29.07 12.69 -0.64
C CYS A 193 -28.80 13.94 0.23
N GLY A 194 -27.53 14.30 0.42
CA GLY A 194 -27.14 15.50 1.17
C GLY A 194 -27.62 16.79 0.50
N LEU A 195 -27.44 16.91 -0.82
CA LEU A 195 -27.94 18.06 -1.58
C LEU A 195 -29.47 18.12 -1.60
N ALA A 196 -30.13 16.98 -1.77
CA ALA A 196 -31.59 16.90 -1.72
C ALA A 196 -32.13 17.34 -0.36
N GLY A 197 -31.52 16.85 0.73
CA GLY A 197 -31.89 17.23 2.10
C GLY A 197 -31.69 18.73 2.37
N LEU A 198 -30.60 19.33 1.87
CA LEU A 198 -30.38 20.78 1.98
C LEU A 198 -31.44 21.60 1.24
N GLU A 199 -31.75 21.24 0.00
CA GLU A 199 -32.82 21.93 -0.76
C GLU A 199 -34.18 21.77 -0.10
N TRP A 200 -34.47 20.59 0.46
CA TRP A 200 -35.71 20.34 1.17
C TRP A 200 -35.82 21.20 2.43
N LEU A 201 -34.75 21.31 3.23
CA LEU A 201 -34.72 22.20 4.40
C LEU A 201 -34.88 23.68 4.03
N CYS A 202 -34.44 24.07 2.83
CA CYS A 202 -34.62 25.42 2.29
C CYS A 202 -36.02 25.66 1.70
N GLY A 203 -36.92 24.67 1.71
CA GLY A 203 -38.27 24.76 1.14
C GLY A 203 -38.32 24.61 -0.39
N ASN A 204 -37.20 24.26 -1.04
CA ASN A 204 -37.10 24.07 -2.49
C ASN A 204 -37.35 22.60 -2.86
N GLU A 205 -38.55 22.11 -2.61
CA GLU A 205 -38.90 20.69 -2.74
C GLU A 205 -38.77 20.18 -4.20
N ALA A 206 -39.01 21.05 -5.19
CA ALA A 206 -38.79 20.73 -6.60
C ALA A 206 -37.31 20.48 -6.96
N ASN A 207 -36.36 21.12 -6.28
CA ASN A 207 -34.94 20.85 -6.47
C ASN A 207 -34.51 19.60 -5.70
N ALA A 208 -35.08 19.36 -4.51
CA ALA A 208 -34.88 18.11 -3.79
C ALA A 208 -35.30 16.90 -4.64
N ALA A 209 -36.48 16.97 -5.29
CA ALA A 209 -36.95 15.96 -6.22
C ALA A 209 -35.96 15.68 -7.37
N LYS A 210 -35.34 16.71 -7.95
CA LYS A 210 -34.33 16.54 -9.02
C LYS A 210 -33.08 15.79 -8.54
N TYR A 211 -32.61 16.08 -7.32
CA TYR A 211 -31.45 15.40 -6.76
C TYR A 211 -31.76 13.94 -6.41
N TYR A 212 -32.97 13.63 -5.92
CA TYR A 212 -33.41 12.26 -5.73
C TYR A 212 -33.57 11.50 -7.07
N SER A 213 -34.11 12.13 -8.13
CA SER A 213 -34.11 11.54 -9.48
C SER A 213 -32.69 11.24 -9.98
N SER A 214 -31.73 12.12 -9.68
CA SER A 214 -30.32 11.93 -10.04
C SER A 214 -29.69 10.76 -9.27
N ALA A 215 -30.05 10.57 -8.00
CA ALA A 215 -29.65 9.41 -7.21
C ALA A 215 -30.20 8.09 -7.79
N ILE A 216 -31.46 8.08 -8.23
CA ILE A 216 -32.07 6.92 -8.91
C ILE A 216 -31.34 6.62 -10.22
N ASN A 217 -31.04 7.63 -11.03
CA ASN A 217 -30.31 7.44 -12.28
C ASN A 217 -28.93 6.83 -12.04
N ALA A 218 -28.21 7.27 -11.00
CA ALA A 218 -26.94 6.66 -10.59
C ALA A 218 -27.10 5.17 -10.17
N MET A 219 -28.23 4.79 -9.56
CA MET A 219 -28.52 3.38 -9.26
C MET A 219 -28.84 2.58 -10.53
N LYS A 220 -29.65 3.12 -11.43
CA LYS A 220 -29.98 2.49 -12.73
C LYS A 220 -28.73 2.30 -13.60
N GLU A 221 -27.79 3.25 -13.58
CA GLU A 221 -26.50 3.12 -14.27
C GLU A 221 -25.66 1.95 -13.73
N LEU A 222 -25.65 1.74 -12.41
CA LEU A 222 -24.98 0.59 -11.79
C LEU A 222 -25.59 -0.73 -12.27
N ASP A 223 -26.92 -0.82 -12.33
CA ASP A 223 -27.63 -2.02 -12.81
C ASP A 223 -27.38 -2.28 -14.29
N GLN A 224 -27.31 -1.23 -15.12
CA GLN A 224 -26.91 -1.35 -16.51
C GLN A 224 -25.47 -1.87 -16.65
N MET A 225 -24.54 -1.42 -15.80
CA MET A 225 -23.17 -1.94 -15.79
C MET A 225 -23.12 -3.40 -15.37
N ASN A 226 -23.88 -3.79 -14.35
CA ASN A 226 -24.01 -5.20 -13.95
C ASN A 226 -24.45 -6.09 -15.12
N ASN A 227 -25.43 -5.64 -15.91
CA ASN A 227 -25.90 -6.35 -17.09
C ASN A 227 -24.84 -6.43 -18.20
N LYS A 228 -24.13 -5.33 -18.48
CA LYS A 228 -23.04 -5.29 -19.47
C LYS A 228 -21.88 -6.21 -19.12
N LEU A 229 -21.57 -6.32 -17.82
CA LEU A 229 -20.49 -7.17 -17.31
C LEU A 229 -20.92 -8.62 -17.06
N GLY A 230 -22.21 -8.95 -17.23
CA GLY A 230 -22.74 -10.30 -17.01
C GLY A 230 -22.70 -10.76 -15.54
N LEU A 231 -22.67 -9.83 -14.58
CA LEU A 231 -22.53 -10.14 -13.16
C LEU A 231 -23.86 -10.66 -12.60
N LYS A 232 -23.88 -11.91 -12.13
CA LYS A 232 -25.10 -12.57 -11.59
C LYS A 232 -24.90 -13.21 -10.21
N GLY A 233 -23.66 -13.33 -9.76
CA GLY A 233 -23.35 -14.01 -8.51
C GLY A 233 -23.71 -13.20 -7.26
N SER A 234 -24.20 -13.87 -6.21
CA SER A 234 -24.45 -13.22 -4.91
C SER A 234 -23.27 -13.33 -3.93
N ARG A 235 -22.55 -14.45 -3.93
CA ARG A 235 -21.40 -14.71 -3.03
C ARG A 235 -20.26 -15.41 -3.79
N CYS A 236 -19.65 -14.71 -4.74
CA CYS A 236 -18.45 -15.16 -5.45
C CYS A 236 -17.53 -13.97 -5.75
N ALA A 237 -16.34 -14.22 -6.31
CA ALA A 237 -15.42 -13.18 -6.74
C ALA A 237 -16.13 -12.21 -7.71
N TYR A 238 -16.80 -12.74 -8.73
CA TYR A 238 -17.53 -11.99 -9.76
C TYR A 238 -18.99 -11.68 -9.37
N ARG A 239 -19.21 -11.13 -8.17
CA ARG A 239 -20.55 -10.83 -7.67
C ARG A 239 -21.14 -9.56 -8.28
N LEU A 240 -22.48 -9.47 -8.23
CA LEU A 240 -23.24 -8.27 -8.58
C LEU A 240 -22.78 -7.07 -7.74
N LEU A 241 -22.57 -5.93 -8.39
CA LEU A 241 -22.33 -4.63 -7.76
C LEU A 241 -23.62 -4.13 -7.11
N ARG A 242 -23.55 -3.61 -5.89
CA ARG A 242 -24.75 -3.21 -5.13
C ARG A 242 -24.67 -1.79 -4.64
N SER A 243 -25.80 -1.12 -4.64
CA SER A 243 -25.97 0.13 -3.87
C SER A 243 -26.30 -0.20 -2.41
N ASP A 244 -25.99 0.73 -1.51
CA ASP A 244 -26.23 0.54 -0.08
C ASP A 244 -27.72 0.55 0.25
N ARG A 245 -28.18 -0.44 1.02
CA ARG A 245 -29.60 -0.62 1.33
C ARG A 245 -30.17 0.51 2.20
N LEU A 246 -29.39 1.10 3.11
CA LEU A 246 -29.87 2.22 3.92
C LEU A 246 -30.03 3.48 3.07
N GLN A 247 -29.12 3.70 2.13
CA GLN A 247 -29.25 4.80 1.17
C GLN A 247 -30.45 4.61 0.25
N GLN A 248 -30.72 3.38 -0.22
CA GLN A 248 -31.94 3.06 -0.95
C GLN A 248 -33.20 3.37 -0.13
N ILE A 249 -33.26 2.90 1.12
CA ILE A 249 -34.39 3.18 2.02
C ILE A 249 -34.61 4.69 2.17
N HIS A 250 -33.55 5.46 2.40
CA HIS A 250 -33.65 6.91 2.51
C HIS A 250 -34.20 7.56 1.23
N ILE A 251 -33.64 7.21 0.07
CA ILE A 251 -34.04 7.77 -1.23
C ILE A 251 -35.51 7.47 -1.51
N PHE A 252 -35.94 6.20 -1.41
CA PHE A 252 -37.32 5.83 -1.75
C PHE A 252 -38.33 6.35 -0.73
N SER A 253 -37.99 6.39 0.56
CA SER A 253 -38.85 7.01 1.58
C SER A 253 -39.05 8.50 1.31
N ALA A 254 -37.97 9.22 1.02
CA ALA A 254 -38.00 10.64 0.70
C ALA A 254 -38.85 10.94 -0.54
N ILE A 255 -38.73 10.11 -1.59
CA ILE A 255 -39.51 10.25 -2.82
C ILE A 255 -41.00 10.05 -2.56
N LEU A 256 -41.37 9.04 -1.77
CA LEU A 256 -42.77 8.80 -1.43
C LEU A 256 -43.35 9.98 -0.64
N ASP A 257 -42.57 10.58 0.25
CA ASP A 257 -43.02 11.76 1.00
C ASP A 257 -43.20 12.98 0.09
N LEU A 258 -42.26 13.26 -0.83
CA LEU A 258 -42.42 14.30 -1.85
C LEU A 258 -43.63 14.07 -2.77
N GLN A 259 -43.89 12.82 -3.14
CA GLN A 259 -45.06 12.46 -3.96
C GLN A 259 -46.38 12.63 -3.21
N LYS A 260 -46.43 12.40 -1.89
CA LYS A 260 -47.60 12.71 -1.05
C LYS A 260 -47.87 14.22 -1.00
N ASP A 261 -46.83 15.03 -1.02
CA ASP A 261 -46.91 16.50 -1.06
C ASP A 261 -47.25 17.04 -2.47
N GLY A 262 -47.48 16.16 -3.44
CA GLY A 262 -47.91 16.51 -4.80
C GLY A 262 -46.77 16.86 -5.76
N ILE A 263 -45.53 16.52 -5.42
CA ILE A 263 -44.34 16.83 -6.23
C ILE A 263 -43.95 15.61 -7.06
N GLU A 264 -43.97 15.79 -8.38
CA GLU A 264 -43.52 14.75 -9.31
C GLU A 264 -41.99 14.59 -9.27
N VAL A 265 -41.56 13.38 -8.92
CA VAL A 265 -40.18 12.91 -9.08
C VAL A 265 -40.08 12.21 -10.43
N ARG A 266 -39.14 12.63 -11.28
CA ARG A 266 -38.99 12.04 -12.63
C ARG A 266 -38.56 10.58 -12.55
N ASP A 267 -39.06 9.80 -13.50
CA ASP A 267 -38.61 8.44 -13.84
C ASP A 267 -38.90 7.33 -12.81
N VAL A 268 -39.79 7.58 -11.83
CA VAL A 268 -40.25 6.57 -10.85
C VAL A 268 -41.72 6.80 -10.47
N SER A 269 -42.55 5.76 -10.59
CA SER A 269 -43.94 5.80 -10.08
C SER A 269 -43.99 5.57 -8.58
N ALA A 270 -45.06 6.01 -7.91
CA ALA A 270 -45.24 5.77 -6.47
C ALA A 270 -45.25 4.26 -6.13
N GLU A 271 -45.87 3.44 -6.98
CA GLU A 271 -45.89 1.98 -6.83
C GLU A 271 -44.48 1.36 -6.95
N GLU A 272 -43.67 1.86 -7.90
CA GLU A 272 -42.29 1.39 -8.07
C GLU A 272 -41.41 1.81 -6.89
N ALA A 273 -41.55 3.05 -6.40
CA ALA A 273 -40.85 3.52 -5.21
C ALA A 273 -41.21 2.69 -3.96
N GLU A 274 -42.48 2.38 -3.77
CA GLU A 274 -42.96 1.55 -2.65
C GLU A 274 -42.44 0.11 -2.74
N ALA A 275 -42.47 -0.49 -3.93
CA ALA A 275 -41.91 -1.82 -4.15
C ALA A 275 -40.41 -1.89 -3.84
N GLN A 276 -39.63 -0.91 -4.31
CA GLN A 276 -38.19 -0.83 -4.05
C GLN A 276 -37.87 -0.54 -2.58
N LEU A 277 -38.67 0.30 -1.91
CA LEU A 277 -38.54 0.55 -0.48
C LEU A 277 -38.76 -0.72 0.33
N ASN A 278 -39.83 -1.46 0.05
CA ASN A 278 -40.16 -2.72 0.72
C ASN A 278 -39.09 -3.79 0.48
N LEU A 279 -38.54 -3.87 -0.74
CA LEU A 279 -37.44 -4.77 -1.07
C LEU A 279 -36.17 -4.42 -0.27
N ALA A 280 -35.82 -3.14 -0.19
CA ALA A 280 -34.64 -2.67 0.54
C ALA A 280 -34.79 -2.89 2.06
N LEU A 281 -35.97 -2.61 2.62
CA LEU A 281 -36.30 -2.86 4.03
C LEU A 281 -36.20 -4.35 4.36
N THR A 282 -36.86 -5.21 3.59
CA THR A 282 -36.84 -6.67 3.80
C THR A 282 -35.42 -7.21 3.71
N GLY A 283 -34.67 -6.79 2.69
CA GLY A 283 -33.28 -7.22 2.56
C GLY A 283 -32.40 -6.77 3.74
N TYR A 284 -32.59 -5.54 4.24
CA TYR A 284 -31.83 -5.02 5.38
C TYR A 284 -32.17 -5.75 6.69
N THR A 285 -33.44 -6.02 6.95
CA THR A 285 -33.88 -6.74 8.14
C THR A 285 -33.42 -8.20 8.12
N GLU A 286 -33.58 -8.91 6.99
CA GLU A 286 -33.09 -10.29 6.82
C GLU A 286 -31.59 -10.41 7.08
N GLN A 287 -30.79 -9.49 6.54
CA GLN A 287 -29.34 -9.50 6.74
C GLN A 287 -29.00 -9.26 8.22
N THR A 288 -29.70 -8.34 8.87
CA THR A 288 -29.49 -8.02 10.29
C THR A 288 -29.86 -9.21 11.19
N VAL A 289 -31.00 -9.84 10.92
CA VAL A 289 -31.44 -11.05 11.63
C VAL A 289 -30.44 -12.19 11.42
N SER A 290 -29.97 -12.41 10.19
CA SER A 290 -28.98 -13.44 9.89
C SER A 290 -27.66 -13.21 10.62
N ASN A 291 -27.15 -11.97 10.63
CA ASN A 291 -25.92 -11.61 11.35
C ASN A 291 -26.07 -11.80 12.87
N LEU A 292 -27.24 -11.43 13.42
CA LEU A 292 -27.53 -11.58 14.84
C LEU A 292 -27.65 -13.05 15.23
N MET A 293 -28.32 -13.86 14.42
CA MET A 293 -28.41 -15.32 14.61
C MET A 293 -27.03 -15.98 14.56
N GLN A 294 -26.20 -15.61 13.58
CA GLN A 294 -24.84 -16.14 13.48
C GLN A 294 -24.01 -15.79 14.73
N THR A 295 -24.13 -14.54 15.21
CA THR A 295 -23.44 -14.08 16.43
C THR A 295 -23.94 -14.84 17.66
N TYR A 296 -25.25 -15.05 17.77
CA TYR A 296 -25.86 -15.82 18.86
C TYR A 296 -25.36 -17.27 18.89
N VAL A 297 -25.35 -17.96 17.74
CA VAL A 297 -24.84 -19.33 17.62
C VAL A 297 -23.37 -19.39 18.02
N THR A 298 -22.52 -18.52 17.48
CA THR A 298 -21.08 -18.50 17.80
C THR A 298 -20.81 -18.17 19.27
N ALA A 299 -21.61 -17.29 19.88
CA ALA A 299 -21.52 -17.00 21.31
C ALA A 299 -21.91 -18.23 22.15
N ASN A 300 -22.98 -18.92 21.78
CA ASN A 300 -23.45 -20.12 22.48
C ASN A 300 -22.47 -21.31 22.35
N GLU A 301 -21.82 -21.47 21.20
CA GLU A 301 -20.75 -22.47 21.01
C GLU A 301 -19.48 -22.14 21.81
N SER A 302 -19.22 -20.84 22.02
CA SER A 302 -18.05 -20.37 22.78
C SER A 302 -18.29 -20.39 24.30
N PHE A 303 -19.55 -20.34 24.74
CA PHE A 303 -19.93 -20.29 26.15
C PHE A 303 -19.44 -21.50 26.97
N PRO A 304 -19.56 -22.77 26.52
CA PRO A 304 -18.99 -23.92 27.23
C PRO A 304 -17.46 -23.85 27.36
N LYS A 305 -16.77 -23.36 26.32
CA LYS A 305 -15.30 -23.19 26.35
C LYS A 305 -14.91 -22.15 27.38
N TYR A 306 -15.66 -21.05 27.47
CA TYR A 306 -15.44 -20.00 28.46
C TYR A 306 -15.71 -20.50 29.89
N MET A 307 -16.81 -21.23 30.12
CA MET A 307 -17.13 -21.81 31.42
C MET A 307 -16.09 -22.85 31.88
N ALA A 308 -15.52 -23.63 30.95
CA ALA A 308 -14.43 -24.56 31.25
C ALA A 308 -13.11 -23.86 31.64
N ILE A 309 -12.86 -22.66 31.12
CA ILE A 309 -11.69 -21.83 31.50
C ILE A 309 -11.93 -21.20 32.87
N LEU A 310 -13.13 -20.68 33.13
CA LEU A 310 -13.50 -20.11 34.43
C LEU A 310 -13.44 -21.15 35.55
N SER A 311 -13.96 -22.36 35.32
CA SER A 311 -13.91 -23.44 36.32
C SER A 311 -12.48 -23.88 36.62
N LYS A 312 -11.59 -23.95 35.61
CA LYS A 312 -10.15 -24.18 35.83
C LYS A 312 -9.53 -23.09 36.70
N ASN A 313 -9.81 -21.82 36.44
CA ASN A 313 -9.23 -20.72 37.22
C ASN A 313 -9.76 -20.64 38.65
N LEU A 314 -11.01 -21.02 38.90
CA LEU A 314 -11.58 -21.11 40.26
C LEU A 314 -10.98 -22.25 41.09
N ILE A 315 -10.53 -23.33 40.46
CA ILE A 315 -9.87 -24.45 41.15
C ILE A 315 -8.45 -24.07 41.58
N TYR A 316 -7.76 -23.19 40.85
CA TYR A 316 -6.41 -22.71 41.19
C TYR A 316 -6.38 -21.43 42.05
N GLY A 317 -7.54 -20.82 42.33
CA GLY A 317 -7.65 -19.59 43.13
C GLY A 317 -8.00 -19.79 44.62
N ASN A 318 -8.21 -21.03 45.07
CA ASN A 318 -8.55 -21.40 46.45
C ASN A 318 -7.43 -22.18 47.18
N SER A 319 -6.17 -22.03 46.73
CA SER A 319 -4.97 -22.51 47.42
C SER A 319 -4.07 -21.35 47.78
#